data_AF-A0A5B0MNN0-F1
#
_entry.id   AF-A0A5B0MNN0-F1
#
_cell.length_a   1.000
_cell.length_b   1.000
_cell.length_c   1.000
_cell.angle_alpha   90.00
_cell.angle_beta   90.00
_cell.angle_gamma   90.00
#
_symmetry.space_group_name_H-M   'P 1'
#
loop_
_entity.id
_entity.type
_entity.pdbx_description
1 polymer ?
#
loop_
_entity_poly.entity_id
_entity_poly.type
_entity_poly.pdbx_seq_one_letter_code
_entity_poly.pdbx_strand_id
1 'polypeptide(L)'
;MLANGMRWKKNALIWAPRWLKPRLKSKMTESLRSVLGTRESSSGLTACVLPTSIKDGNLYIGYPSGATDWTLISVRPVSQRFAIPNLDAEKLESSIQSLERPRPESLVEWGALILRTSNPDLKVNLTRHAVGLFRKGDIPILALSTTPEEFSLPPETPSRESVQMVRPGDVLKRGKGGSLANRIKLLHALANIELWAIDLAWDIITRFAQEKINGKLLPRAFFTDFGKVAEDEAKHFTLLREALRRLGSDWGELPIHDGLWQSARDTSHSLISRICIIHVSSSFHHGT
;
A
#
# COMPACT_ATOMS: atom_id res chain seq x y z
N MET A 1 43.19 -1.66 5.68
CA MET A 1 43.09 -1.97 7.12
C MET A 1 42.44 -0.78 7.80
N LEU A 2 41.19 -0.92 8.24
CA LEU A 2 40.52 -0.20 9.32
C LEU A 2 39.07 -0.70 9.30
N ALA A 3 38.85 -1.75 10.08
CA ALA A 3 37.53 -2.15 10.53
C ALA A 3 37.08 -1.11 11.58
N ASN A 4 35.87 -0.59 11.43
CA ASN A 4 35.07 -0.17 12.57
C ASN A 4 33.62 -0.49 12.26
N GLY A 5 33.09 -1.43 13.05
CA GLY A 5 31.80 -2.04 12.83
C GLY A 5 30.65 -1.07 13.06
N MET A 6 29.73 -1.03 12.10
CA MET A 6 28.32 -0.81 12.40
C MET A 6 27.54 -2.03 11.94
N ARG A 7 27.02 -2.77 12.92
CA ARG A 7 26.14 -3.90 12.72
C ARG A 7 24.73 -3.36 12.42
N TRP A 8 24.39 -3.23 11.14
CA TRP A 8 23.04 -2.83 10.74
C TRP A 8 22.10 -4.05 10.80
N LYS A 9 21.16 -4.05 11.76
CA LYS A 9 20.02 -4.97 11.70
C LYS A 9 19.15 -4.58 10.49
N LYS A 10 18.92 -5.55 9.60
CA LYS A 10 18.00 -5.55 8.45
C LYS A 10 16.97 -4.42 8.46
N ASN A 11 17.23 -3.33 7.75
CA ASN A 11 16.24 -2.29 7.41
C ASN A 11 16.60 -1.63 6.07
N ALA A 12 16.93 -2.44 5.05
CA ALA A 12 17.18 -1.97 3.69
C ALA A 12 15.93 -2.14 2.83
N LEU A 13 15.33 -1.00 2.48
CA LEU A 13 14.38 -0.74 1.39
C LEU A 13 13.34 -1.83 1.08
N ILE A 14 12.19 -1.71 1.76
CA ILE A 14 10.99 -2.51 1.50
C ILE A 14 10.03 -1.63 0.70
N TRP A 15 10.05 -1.75 -0.63
CA TRP A 15 9.02 -1.18 -1.53
C TRP A 15 8.15 -2.30 -2.11
N ALA A 16 7.95 -3.33 -1.32
CA ALA A 16 7.08 -4.44 -1.64
C ALA A 16 6.63 -5.09 -0.34
N PRO A 17 5.33 -5.38 -0.17
CA PRO A 17 4.80 -5.96 1.05
C PRO A 17 5.60 -7.19 1.48
N ARG A 18 5.72 -7.40 2.79
CA ARG A 18 6.60 -8.44 3.39
C ARG A 18 6.30 -9.85 2.87
N TRP A 19 5.10 -10.06 2.34
CA TRP A 19 4.52 -11.29 1.79
C TRP A 19 4.65 -11.45 0.25
N LEU A 20 5.23 -10.47 -0.47
CA LEU A 20 5.47 -10.56 -1.92
C LEU A 20 6.72 -11.41 -2.23
N LYS A 21 6.62 -12.43 -3.11
CA LYS A 21 7.74 -13.32 -3.47
C LYS A 21 8.98 -12.56 -3.98
N PRO A 22 10.22 -13.02 -3.69
CA PRO A 22 11.47 -12.36 -4.11
C PRO A 22 11.58 -12.08 -5.63
N ARG A 23 10.98 -12.93 -6.45
CA ARG A 23 11.01 -12.84 -7.93
C ARG A 23 10.10 -11.74 -8.47
N LEU A 24 8.96 -11.48 -7.82
CA LEU A 24 8.09 -10.34 -8.11
C LEU A 24 8.73 -9.04 -7.63
N LYS A 25 9.38 -9.05 -6.45
CA LYS A 25 10.20 -7.93 -5.99
C LYS A 25 11.25 -7.55 -7.03
N SER A 26 12.01 -8.52 -7.54
CA SER A 26 13.03 -8.34 -8.60
C SER A 26 12.45 -7.75 -9.89
N LYS A 27 11.38 -8.33 -10.45
CA LYS A 27 10.73 -7.82 -11.68
C LYS A 27 10.12 -6.43 -11.49
N MET A 28 9.57 -6.15 -10.32
CA MET A 28 9.01 -4.83 -9.98
C MET A 28 10.12 -3.80 -9.81
N THR A 29 11.26 -4.14 -9.19
CA THR A 29 12.46 -3.28 -9.19
C THR A 29 13.06 -3.08 -10.56
N GLU A 30 13.08 -4.08 -11.46
CA GLU A 30 13.54 -3.92 -12.84
C GLU A 30 12.59 -3.05 -13.67
N SER A 31 11.28 -3.23 -13.51
CA SER A 31 10.27 -2.43 -14.20
C SER A 31 10.23 -1.00 -13.65
N LEU A 32 10.36 -0.80 -12.33
CA LEU A 32 10.54 0.51 -11.71
C LEU A 32 11.88 1.15 -12.09
N ARG A 33 12.96 0.36 -12.24
CA ARG A 33 14.25 0.81 -12.80
C ARG A 33 14.11 1.25 -14.26
N SER A 34 13.25 0.62 -15.05
CA SER A 34 12.93 1.03 -16.42
C SER A 34 11.99 2.25 -16.47
N VAL A 35 11.12 2.43 -15.47
CA VAL A 35 10.20 3.58 -15.35
C VAL A 35 10.92 4.83 -14.83
N LEU A 36 11.85 4.66 -13.89
CA LEU A 36 12.70 5.70 -13.31
C LEU A 36 14.02 5.89 -14.09
N GLY A 37 14.32 4.97 -15.01
CA GLY A 37 15.50 5.00 -15.84
C GLY A 37 15.38 6.14 -16.84
N THR A 38 16.24 7.14 -16.64
CA THR A 38 16.42 8.38 -17.43
C THR A 38 15.40 9.47 -17.17
N ARG A 39 15.74 10.34 -16.21
CA ARG A 39 15.46 11.77 -16.29
C ARG A 39 16.75 12.53 -16.01
N GLU A 40 17.17 13.36 -16.96
CA GLU A 40 18.05 14.48 -16.65
C GLU A 40 17.29 15.45 -15.74
N SER A 41 17.88 15.84 -14.61
CA SER A 41 17.33 16.92 -13.79
C SER A 41 17.86 18.26 -14.28
N SER A 42 17.06 19.31 -14.12
CA SER A 42 17.46 20.70 -14.35
C SER A 42 18.55 21.22 -13.38
N SER A 43 19.00 20.37 -12.44
CA SER A 43 20.10 20.65 -11.51
C SER A 43 21.41 19.91 -11.86
N GLY A 44 21.46 19.20 -13.00
CA GLY A 44 22.63 18.43 -13.43
C GLY A 44 22.83 17.10 -12.69
N LEU A 45 21.83 16.65 -11.91
CA LEU A 45 21.87 15.38 -11.17
C LEU A 45 21.16 14.28 -11.97
N THR A 46 21.90 13.27 -12.41
CA THR A 46 21.35 12.11 -13.09
C THR A 46 20.94 11.05 -12.08
N ALA A 47 19.66 10.65 -12.07
CA ALA A 47 19.21 9.49 -11.29
C ALA A 47 19.66 8.18 -11.98
N CYS A 48 20.75 7.60 -11.50
CA CYS A 48 21.27 6.32 -11.99
C CYS A 48 20.83 5.17 -11.08
N VAL A 49 20.37 4.07 -11.68
CA VAL A 49 20.08 2.84 -10.92
C VAL A 49 21.26 1.89 -11.05
N LEU A 50 22.02 1.76 -9.97
CA LEU A 50 23.26 0.98 -9.95
C LEU A 50 22.99 -0.49 -9.61
N PRO A 51 23.72 -1.46 -10.18
CA PRO A 51 23.62 -2.85 -9.78
C PRO A 51 24.04 -3.00 -8.32
N THR A 52 23.34 -3.82 -7.55
CA THR A 52 23.68 -4.07 -6.14
C THR A 52 23.77 -5.56 -5.86
N SER A 53 24.67 -5.96 -4.95
CA SER A 53 24.79 -7.34 -4.49
C SER A 53 25.05 -7.39 -2.99
N ILE A 54 24.66 -8.50 -2.35
CA ILE A 54 24.89 -8.72 -0.93
C ILE A 54 25.81 -9.93 -0.79
N LYS A 55 26.98 -9.74 -0.14
CA LYS A 55 27.90 -10.81 0.24
C LYS A 55 28.34 -10.60 1.68
N ASP A 56 28.27 -11.67 2.48
CA ASP A 56 28.72 -11.70 3.87
C ASP A 56 28.13 -10.57 4.75
N GLY A 57 26.86 -10.22 4.49
CA GLY A 57 26.16 -9.16 5.21
C GLY A 57 26.50 -7.73 4.77
N ASN A 58 27.36 -7.57 3.76
CA ASN A 58 27.74 -6.27 3.20
C ASN A 58 27.01 -6.01 1.87
N LEU A 59 26.50 -4.79 1.69
CA LEU A 59 25.89 -4.30 0.46
C LEU A 59 26.98 -3.71 -0.46
N TYR A 60 27.12 -4.26 -1.65
CA TYR A 60 27.98 -3.77 -2.71
C TYR A 60 27.12 -3.03 -3.74
N ILE A 61 27.52 -1.82 -4.12
CA ILE A 61 26.87 -1.01 -5.14
C ILE A 61 27.87 -0.85 -6.29
N GLY A 62 27.48 -1.21 -7.50
CA GLY A 62 28.33 -1.07 -8.68
C GLY A 62 28.51 0.39 -9.05
N TYR A 63 29.60 0.68 -9.77
CA TYR A 63 29.92 2.03 -10.22
C TYR A 63 28.95 2.51 -11.32
N PRO A 64 28.77 3.83 -11.48
CA PRO A 64 28.01 4.39 -12.60
C PRO A 64 28.67 4.01 -13.93
N SER A 65 27.91 3.41 -14.84
CA SER A 65 28.41 3.06 -16.17
C SER A 65 28.74 4.33 -16.96
N GLY A 66 29.97 4.45 -17.45
CA GLY A 66 30.40 5.54 -18.35
C GLY A 66 31.04 6.75 -17.67
N ALA A 67 31.17 6.75 -16.33
CA ALA A 67 31.92 7.79 -15.61
C ALA A 67 33.22 7.20 -15.06
N THR A 68 34.36 7.77 -15.46
CA THR A 68 35.70 7.38 -14.97
C THR A 68 36.05 8.07 -13.65
N ASP A 69 35.49 9.25 -13.40
CA ASP A 69 35.78 10.07 -12.22
C ASP A 69 34.51 10.27 -11.39
N TRP A 70 34.33 9.45 -10.35
CA TRP A 70 33.23 9.60 -9.41
C TRP A 70 33.73 9.48 -7.98
N THR A 71 33.07 10.19 -7.06
CA THR A 71 33.33 10.09 -5.62
C THR A 71 32.01 9.89 -4.90
N LEU A 72 31.94 8.89 -4.02
CA LEU A 72 30.78 8.68 -3.16
C LEU A 72 30.74 9.78 -2.10
N ILE A 73 29.84 10.75 -2.24
CA ILE A 73 29.72 11.87 -1.30
C ILE A 73 29.05 11.42 0.02
N SER A 74 27.90 10.76 -0.07
CA SER A 74 27.22 10.22 1.11
C SER A 74 26.22 9.13 0.75
N VAL A 75 26.02 8.18 1.66
CA VAL A 75 24.90 7.23 1.61
C VAL A 75 23.86 7.71 2.61
N ARG A 76 22.70 8.14 2.12
CA ARG A 76 21.59 8.54 2.96
C ARG A 76 20.42 7.58 2.74
N PRO A 77 19.82 7.03 3.81
CA PRO A 77 18.52 6.40 3.65
C PRO A 77 17.56 7.46 3.12
N VAL A 78 16.94 7.20 1.97
CA VAL A 78 15.87 8.05 1.48
C VAL A 78 14.72 7.89 2.47
N SER A 79 14.50 8.92 3.29
CA SER A 79 13.37 8.94 4.19
C SER A 79 12.09 8.80 3.38
N GLN A 80 11.22 7.86 3.75
CA GLN A 80 9.88 7.77 3.17
C GLN A 80 9.07 9.08 3.35
N ARG A 81 9.50 10.00 4.24
CA ARG A 81 8.90 11.33 4.39
C ARG A 81 9.04 12.21 3.14
N PHE A 82 10.05 12.00 2.29
CA PHE A 82 10.18 12.72 1.02
C PHE A 82 9.13 12.32 -0.02
N ALA A 83 8.34 11.29 0.28
CA ALA A 83 7.43 10.63 -0.65
C ALA A 83 5.95 10.74 -0.20
N ILE A 84 5.67 11.57 0.80
CA ILE A 84 4.31 11.85 1.24
C ILE A 84 4.02 13.26 0.73
N PRO A 85 3.24 13.47 -0.35
CA PRO A 85 2.68 14.79 -0.59
C PRO A 85 2.03 15.24 0.71
N ASN A 86 2.34 16.46 1.12
CA ASN A 86 1.77 17.04 2.32
C ASN A 86 0.25 16.86 2.21
N LEU A 87 -0.31 16.01 3.05
CA LEU A 87 -1.75 15.89 3.17
C LEU A 87 -2.22 17.28 3.52
N ASP A 88 -3.04 17.84 2.67
CA ASP A 88 -3.73 19.06 3.00
C ASP A 88 -4.64 18.73 4.21
N ALA A 89 -4.14 19.03 5.41
CA ALA A 89 -4.78 18.71 6.67
C ALA A 89 -6.11 19.45 6.79
N GLU A 90 -6.22 20.63 6.16
CA GLU A 90 -7.47 21.39 6.04
C GLU A 90 -8.45 20.68 5.11
N LYS A 91 -7.98 20.13 3.98
CA LYS A 91 -8.81 19.30 3.09
C LYS A 91 -9.26 18.00 3.76
N LEU A 92 -8.43 17.41 4.62
CA LEU A 92 -8.79 16.23 5.41
C LEU A 92 -9.83 16.55 6.48
N GLU A 93 -9.61 17.57 7.31
CA GLU A 93 -10.57 17.96 8.35
C GLU A 93 -11.87 18.46 7.75
N SER A 94 -11.84 19.23 6.66
CA SER A 94 -13.07 19.59 5.94
C SER A 94 -13.82 18.37 5.40
N SER A 95 -13.12 17.36 4.87
CA SER A 95 -13.76 16.11 4.43
C SER A 95 -14.33 15.27 5.58
N ILE A 96 -13.70 15.32 6.76
CA ILE A 96 -14.21 14.65 7.98
C ILE A 96 -15.41 15.41 8.53
N GLN A 97 -15.37 16.75 8.55
CA GLN A 97 -16.46 17.60 9.00
C GLN A 97 -17.68 17.52 8.07
N SER A 98 -17.46 17.28 6.76
CA SER A 98 -18.52 17.09 5.79
C SER A 98 -19.11 15.67 5.80
N LEU A 99 -18.65 14.77 6.67
CA LEU A 99 -19.33 13.49 6.86
C LEU A 99 -20.72 13.80 7.41
N GLU A 100 -21.78 13.52 6.64
CA GLU A 100 -23.19 13.76 7.01
C GLU A 100 -23.69 12.87 8.18
N ARG A 101 -22.77 12.36 9.02
CA ARG A 101 -23.01 11.34 10.05
C ARG A 101 -22.15 11.63 11.29
N PRO A 102 -22.55 11.13 12.48
CA PRO A 102 -21.75 11.27 13.69
C PRO A 102 -20.32 10.73 13.48
N ARG A 103 -19.33 11.45 14.02
CA ARG A 103 -17.91 11.13 13.85
C ARG A 103 -17.62 9.76 14.46
N PRO A 104 -16.93 8.86 13.75
CA PRO A 104 -16.62 7.54 14.27
C PRO A 104 -15.82 7.60 15.59
N GLU A 105 -16.27 6.86 16.59
CA GLU A 105 -15.70 6.84 17.95
C GLU A 105 -14.76 5.65 18.18
N SER A 106 -14.80 4.64 17.31
CA SER A 106 -14.03 3.40 17.44
C SER A 106 -13.31 3.01 16.15
N LEU A 107 -12.29 2.17 16.28
CA LEU A 107 -11.52 1.67 15.13
C LEU A 107 -12.40 0.91 14.12
N VAL A 108 -13.41 0.16 14.61
CA VAL A 108 -14.38 -0.55 13.77
C VAL A 108 -15.26 0.41 12.98
N GLU A 109 -15.81 1.46 13.61
CA GLU A 109 -16.61 2.45 12.89
C GLU A 109 -15.79 3.18 11.82
N TRP A 110 -14.54 3.53 12.15
CA TRP A 110 -13.61 4.09 11.17
C TRP A 110 -13.38 3.12 10.01
N GLY A 111 -13.17 1.83 10.29
CA GLY A 111 -13.00 0.80 9.26
C GLY A 111 -14.22 0.66 8.36
N ALA A 112 -15.44 0.62 8.93
CA ALA A 112 -16.68 0.58 8.17
C ALA A 112 -16.87 1.83 7.29
N LEU A 113 -16.58 3.03 7.82
CA LEU A 113 -16.62 4.28 7.07
C LEU A 113 -15.61 4.27 5.90
N ILE A 114 -14.37 3.86 6.15
CA ILE A 114 -13.30 3.82 5.14
C ILE A 114 -13.67 2.85 4.02
N LEU A 115 -14.22 1.67 4.34
CA LEU A 115 -14.67 0.71 3.34
C LEU A 115 -15.82 1.26 2.48
N ARG A 116 -16.73 2.05 3.07
CA ARG A 116 -17.83 2.72 2.37
C ARG A 116 -17.41 3.98 1.60
N THR A 117 -16.20 4.49 1.82
CA THR A 117 -15.68 5.67 1.11
C THR A 117 -15.29 5.28 -0.32
N SER A 118 -15.98 5.85 -1.31
CA SER A 118 -15.73 5.59 -2.73
C SER A 118 -14.49 6.31 -3.27
N ASN A 119 -14.27 7.55 -2.80
CA ASN A 119 -13.17 8.38 -3.23
C ASN A 119 -11.82 7.86 -2.71
N PRO A 120 -10.86 7.53 -3.59
CA PRO A 120 -9.60 6.92 -3.17
C PRO A 120 -8.69 7.88 -2.38
N ASP A 121 -8.70 9.19 -2.65
CA ASP A 121 -7.91 10.15 -1.87
C ASP A 121 -8.49 10.28 -0.46
N LEU A 122 -9.82 10.42 -0.35
CA LEU A 122 -10.48 10.48 0.96
C LEU A 122 -10.24 9.20 1.76
N LYS A 123 -10.34 8.02 1.12
CA LYS A 123 -10.08 6.72 1.75
C LYS A 123 -8.67 6.65 2.35
N VAL A 124 -7.66 7.12 1.61
CA VAL A 124 -6.27 7.21 2.09
C VAL A 124 -6.15 8.13 3.30
N ASN A 125 -6.80 9.29 3.26
CA ASN A 125 -6.68 10.28 4.32
C ASN A 125 -7.37 9.80 5.60
N LEU A 126 -8.59 9.26 5.48
CA LEU A 126 -9.31 8.64 6.60
C LEU A 126 -8.52 7.47 7.19
N THR A 127 -7.86 6.66 6.35
CA THR A 127 -6.96 5.58 6.80
C THR A 127 -5.85 6.11 7.70
N ARG A 128 -5.11 7.13 7.23
CA ARG A 128 -4.00 7.72 8.01
C ARG A 128 -4.50 8.35 9.31
N HIS A 129 -5.66 9.01 9.27
CA HIS A 129 -6.28 9.62 10.44
C HIS A 129 -6.68 8.60 11.50
N ALA A 130 -7.45 7.58 11.11
CA ALA A 130 -7.92 6.53 12.01
C ALA A 130 -6.77 5.75 12.64
N VAL A 131 -5.75 5.41 11.85
CA VAL A 131 -4.53 4.75 12.37
C VAL A 131 -3.79 5.68 13.35
N GLY A 132 -3.73 6.98 13.06
CA GLY A 132 -3.15 7.99 13.95
C GLY A 132 -3.85 8.08 15.31
N LEU A 133 -5.19 8.19 15.31
CA LEU A 133 -6.02 8.21 16.51
C LEU A 133 -5.83 6.92 17.33
N PHE A 134 -5.93 5.77 16.65
CA PHE A 134 -5.80 4.48 17.31
C PHE A 134 -4.42 4.32 17.93
N ARG A 135 -3.34 4.69 17.23
CA ARG A 135 -1.97 4.60 17.73
C ARG A 135 -1.75 5.45 18.99
N LYS A 136 -2.35 6.64 19.06
CA LYS A 136 -2.30 7.52 20.25
C LYS A 136 -3.10 6.97 21.43
N GLY A 137 -4.09 6.12 21.17
CA GLY A 137 -5.02 5.62 22.19
C GLY A 137 -6.28 6.46 22.34
N ASP A 138 -6.51 7.40 21.42
CA ASP A 138 -7.65 8.33 21.45
C ASP A 138 -8.98 7.62 21.14
N ILE A 139 -8.91 6.47 20.47
CA ILE A 139 -10.07 5.63 20.14
C ILE A 139 -9.87 4.17 20.58
N PRO A 140 -10.90 3.50 21.12
CA PRO A 140 -10.90 2.07 21.39
C PRO A 140 -11.05 1.23 20.10
N ILE A 141 -10.91 -0.10 20.23
CA ILE A 141 -11.17 -1.03 19.10
C ILE A 141 -12.67 -1.04 18.77
N LEU A 142 -13.51 -1.21 19.80
CA LEU A 142 -14.97 -1.23 19.71
C LEU A 142 -15.55 0.01 20.40
N ALA A 143 -16.70 0.47 19.93
CA ALA A 143 -17.44 1.57 20.55
C ALA A 143 -17.82 1.24 22.00
N LEU A 144 -17.88 2.27 22.85
CA LEU A 144 -18.38 2.15 24.23
C LEU A 144 -19.91 2.28 24.30
N SER A 145 -20.52 2.90 23.30
CA SER A 145 -21.97 3.11 23.13
C SER A 145 -22.53 2.19 22.04
N THR A 146 -23.87 2.16 21.90
CA THR A 146 -24.53 1.46 20.79
C THR A 146 -24.11 2.07 19.47
N THR A 147 -23.28 1.33 18.74
CA THR A 147 -22.87 1.64 17.37
C THR A 147 -24.09 1.50 16.46
N PRO A 148 -24.34 2.43 15.53
CA PRO A 148 -25.33 2.18 14.48
C PRO A 148 -24.98 0.86 13.77
N GLU A 149 -25.97 0.00 13.55
CA GLU A 149 -25.76 -1.34 13.00
C GLU A 149 -25.05 -1.32 11.64
N GLU A 150 -25.24 -0.26 10.87
CA GLU A 150 -24.55 -0.04 9.59
C GLU A 150 -23.03 0.18 9.69
N PHE A 151 -22.52 0.53 10.87
CA PHE A 151 -21.09 0.77 11.15
C PHE A 151 -20.49 -0.24 12.14
N SER A 152 -21.30 -1.15 12.68
CA SER A 152 -20.81 -2.26 13.50
C SER A 152 -20.19 -3.37 12.65
N LEU A 153 -20.52 -3.41 11.35
CA LEU A 153 -20.01 -4.39 10.39
C LEU A 153 -19.46 -3.70 9.12
N PRO A 154 -18.41 -4.27 8.51
CA PRO A 154 -17.95 -3.80 7.22
C PRO A 154 -18.98 -4.09 6.12
N PRO A 155 -19.06 -3.27 5.06
CA PRO A 155 -19.86 -3.61 3.89
C PRO A 155 -19.33 -4.89 3.21
N GLU A 156 -20.19 -5.61 2.50
CA GLU A 156 -19.82 -6.81 1.75
C GLU A 156 -18.82 -6.54 0.62
N THR A 157 -18.83 -5.32 0.08
CA THR A 157 -17.85 -4.88 -0.92
C THR A 157 -17.52 -3.40 -0.69
N PRO A 158 -16.23 -3.01 -0.74
CA PRO A 158 -15.82 -1.62 -0.59
C PRO A 158 -16.38 -0.77 -1.72
N SER A 159 -16.81 0.44 -1.39
CA SER A 159 -17.28 1.39 -2.38
C SER A 159 -16.13 1.82 -3.30
N ARG A 160 -16.45 2.01 -4.57
CA ARG A 160 -15.56 2.53 -5.62
C ARG A 160 -16.35 3.50 -6.49
N GLU A 161 -15.82 4.70 -6.72
CA GLU A 161 -16.37 5.63 -7.72
C GLU A 161 -15.57 5.53 -9.02
N SER A 162 -16.25 5.78 -10.14
CA SER A 162 -15.59 6.08 -11.42
C SER A 162 -14.59 5.02 -11.92
N VAL A 163 -14.89 3.73 -11.75
CA VAL A 163 -14.07 2.64 -12.32
C VAL A 163 -14.91 1.62 -13.05
N GLN A 164 -14.44 1.21 -14.24
CA GLN A 164 -14.99 0.07 -14.96
C GLN A 164 -14.46 -1.25 -14.37
N MET A 165 -15.35 -2.05 -13.79
CA MET A 165 -15.03 -3.40 -13.30
C MET A 165 -15.13 -4.41 -14.45
N VAL A 166 -14.12 -5.26 -14.62
CA VAL A 166 -14.10 -6.34 -15.61
C VAL A 166 -13.72 -7.67 -14.95
N ARG A 167 -13.98 -8.79 -15.64
CA ARG A 167 -13.65 -10.11 -15.10
C ARG A 167 -12.13 -10.33 -15.06
N PRO A 168 -11.63 -11.16 -14.12
CA PRO A 168 -10.25 -11.60 -14.15
C PRO A 168 -9.93 -12.23 -15.52
N GLY A 169 -8.95 -11.68 -16.25
CA GLY A 169 -8.57 -12.12 -17.60
C GLY A 169 -8.94 -11.12 -18.71
N ASP A 170 -9.93 -10.26 -18.49
CA ASP A 170 -10.40 -9.26 -19.47
C ASP A 170 -9.64 -7.93 -19.38
N VAL A 171 -8.80 -7.76 -18.34
CA VAL A 171 -7.90 -6.60 -18.25
C VAL A 171 -6.78 -6.73 -19.28
N LEU A 172 -6.51 -5.63 -20.01
CA LEU A 172 -5.45 -5.56 -21.01
C LEU A 172 -4.13 -6.11 -20.45
N LYS A 173 -3.54 -7.07 -21.18
CA LYS A 173 -2.26 -7.69 -20.78
C LYS A 173 -1.20 -6.60 -20.57
N ARG A 174 -0.53 -6.67 -19.42
CA ARG A 174 0.59 -5.80 -19.07
C ARG A 174 1.80 -6.20 -19.92
N GLY A 175 2.21 -5.34 -20.85
CA GLY A 175 3.45 -5.53 -21.59
C GLY A 175 4.68 -5.20 -20.74
N LYS A 176 5.88 -5.48 -21.26
CA LYS A 176 7.13 -4.97 -20.66
C LYS A 176 7.09 -3.43 -20.73
N GLY A 177 7.51 -2.74 -19.67
CA GLY A 177 7.36 -1.28 -19.45
C GLY A 177 8.07 -0.34 -20.43
N GLY A 178 8.39 -0.79 -21.64
CA GLY A 178 9.12 -0.03 -22.66
C GLY A 178 8.30 1.06 -23.35
N SER A 179 6.97 0.99 -23.39
CA SER A 179 6.12 2.05 -23.96
C SER A 179 5.40 2.85 -22.86
N LEU A 180 5.07 4.12 -23.13
CA LEU A 180 4.30 4.97 -22.21
C LEU A 180 2.99 4.28 -21.78
N ALA A 181 2.23 3.74 -22.74
CA ALA A 181 0.99 3.02 -22.46
C ALA A 181 1.20 1.81 -21.54
N ASN A 182 2.29 1.05 -21.69
CA ASN A 182 2.59 -0.07 -20.81
C ASN A 182 3.01 0.38 -19.40
N ARG A 183 3.72 1.51 -19.28
CA ARG A 183 4.07 2.10 -17.98
C ARG A 183 2.81 2.56 -17.23
N ILE A 184 1.88 3.21 -17.93
CA ILE A 184 0.57 3.61 -17.38
C ILE A 184 -0.20 2.38 -16.89
N LYS A 185 -0.37 1.35 -17.74
CA LYS A 185 -1.03 0.08 -17.36
C LYS A 185 -0.38 -0.60 -16.15
N LEU A 186 0.96 -0.58 -16.07
CA LEU A 186 1.69 -1.18 -14.95
C LEU A 186 1.45 -0.40 -13.66
N LEU A 187 1.62 0.92 -13.67
CA LEU A 187 1.43 1.77 -12.49
C LEU A 187 -0.03 1.74 -12.00
N HIS A 188 -0.99 1.80 -12.92
CA HIS A 188 -2.41 1.69 -12.60
C HIS A 188 -2.74 0.33 -11.95
N ALA A 189 -2.23 -0.78 -12.50
CA ALA A 189 -2.44 -2.10 -11.90
C ALA A 189 -1.81 -2.22 -10.51
N LEU A 190 -0.62 -1.65 -10.29
CA LEU A 190 0.00 -1.62 -8.96
C LEU A 190 -0.83 -0.78 -7.99
N ALA A 191 -1.26 0.42 -8.39
CA ALA A 191 -2.11 1.27 -7.56
C ALA A 191 -3.42 0.57 -7.19
N ASN A 192 -4.03 -0.17 -8.12
CA ASN A 192 -5.23 -0.98 -7.83
C ASN A 192 -4.95 -2.08 -6.79
N ILE A 193 -3.78 -2.73 -6.83
CA ILE A 193 -3.38 -3.72 -5.82
C ILE A 193 -3.24 -3.06 -4.44
N GLU A 194 -2.56 -1.91 -4.37
CA GLU A 194 -2.38 -1.18 -3.10
C GLU A 194 -3.73 -0.73 -2.52
N LEU A 195 -4.65 -0.22 -3.35
CA LEU A 195 -5.97 0.18 -2.87
C LEU A 195 -6.78 -1.01 -2.34
N TRP A 196 -6.74 -2.16 -3.01
CA TRP A 196 -7.34 -3.38 -2.48
C TRP A 196 -6.69 -3.84 -1.17
N ALA A 197 -5.39 -3.67 -1.01
CA ALA A 197 -4.70 -4.03 0.22
C ALA A 197 -5.09 -3.14 1.40
N ILE A 198 -5.36 -1.84 1.17
CA ILE A 198 -5.97 -0.94 2.17
C ILE A 198 -7.33 -1.49 2.62
N ASP A 199 -8.21 -1.83 1.67
CA ASP A 199 -9.53 -2.35 2.01
C ASP A 199 -9.46 -3.69 2.74
N LEU A 200 -8.56 -4.59 2.34
CA LEU A 200 -8.39 -5.87 3.03
C LEU A 200 -7.93 -5.71 4.47
N ALA A 201 -7.01 -4.78 4.73
CA ALA A 201 -6.56 -4.50 6.09
C ALA A 201 -7.73 -3.97 6.95
N TRP A 202 -8.52 -3.04 6.42
CA TRP A 202 -9.70 -2.53 7.11
C TRP A 202 -10.82 -3.55 7.28
N ASP A 203 -11.05 -4.42 6.30
CA ASP A 203 -12.01 -5.52 6.41
C ASP A 203 -11.62 -6.48 7.53
N ILE A 204 -10.34 -6.82 7.67
CA ILE A 204 -9.88 -7.66 8.78
C ILE A 204 -10.12 -6.99 10.13
N ILE A 205 -9.71 -5.72 10.25
CA ILE A 205 -9.87 -4.93 11.48
C ILE A 205 -11.34 -4.88 11.89
N THR A 206 -12.22 -4.63 10.94
CA THR A 206 -13.64 -4.39 11.19
C THR A 206 -14.40 -5.71 11.42
N ARG A 207 -14.22 -6.68 10.52
CA ARG A 207 -14.97 -7.94 10.49
C ARG A 207 -14.65 -8.85 11.68
N PHE A 208 -13.39 -8.91 12.08
CA PHE A 208 -12.92 -9.84 13.11
C PHE A 208 -12.65 -9.16 14.45
N ALA A 209 -13.16 -7.94 14.66
CA ALA A 209 -12.92 -7.18 15.90
C ALA A 209 -13.39 -7.89 17.18
N GLN A 210 -14.45 -8.69 17.06
CA GLN A 210 -15.05 -9.47 18.15
C GLN A 210 -14.63 -10.95 18.14
N GLU A 211 -13.77 -11.37 17.21
CA GLU A 211 -13.31 -12.74 17.08
C GLU A 211 -12.52 -13.17 18.33
N LYS A 212 -12.73 -14.41 18.77
CA LYS A 212 -12.01 -14.99 19.90
C LYS A 212 -11.14 -16.17 19.45
N ILE A 213 -9.85 -16.09 19.72
CA ILE A 213 -8.93 -17.22 19.53
C ILE A 213 -8.65 -17.83 20.91
N ASN A 214 -8.93 -19.12 21.07
CA ASN A 214 -8.77 -19.85 22.34
C ASN A 214 -9.50 -19.16 23.51
N GLY A 215 -10.72 -18.69 23.26
CA GLY A 215 -11.57 -18.02 24.26
C GLY A 215 -11.19 -16.58 24.59
N LYS A 216 -10.13 -16.02 23.98
CA LYS A 216 -9.67 -14.65 24.23
C LYS A 216 -9.88 -13.78 22.99
N LEU A 217 -10.30 -12.54 23.21
CA LEU A 217 -10.35 -11.52 22.15
C LEU A 217 -8.95 -11.28 21.59
N LEU A 218 -8.91 -10.86 20.32
CA LEU A 218 -7.67 -10.47 19.68
C LEU A 218 -6.97 -9.32 20.43
N PRO A 219 -5.65 -9.37 20.60
CA PRO A 219 -4.92 -8.32 21.32
C PRO A 219 -4.87 -7.03 20.49
N ARG A 220 -4.77 -5.88 21.17
CA ARG A 220 -4.59 -4.56 20.52
C ARG A 220 -3.45 -4.51 19.50
N ALA A 221 -2.38 -5.30 19.72
CA ALA A 221 -1.26 -5.42 18.80
C ALA A 221 -1.69 -5.93 17.41
N PHE A 222 -2.64 -6.86 17.33
CA PHE A 222 -3.19 -7.36 16.07
C PHE A 222 -3.75 -6.21 15.21
N PHE A 223 -4.60 -5.37 15.81
CA PHE A 223 -5.20 -4.22 15.14
C PHE A 223 -4.17 -3.14 14.80
N THR A 224 -3.16 -2.97 15.66
CA THR A 224 -2.06 -2.03 15.43
C THR A 224 -1.23 -2.45 14.21
N ASP A 225 -0.96 -3.75 14.06
CA ASP A 225 -0.21 -4.30 12.94
C ASP A 225 -0.98 -4.17 11.62
N PHE A 226 -2.28 -4.49 11.60
CA PHE A 226 -3.10 -4.29 10.41
C PHE A 226 -3.33 -2.81 10.08
N GLY A 227 -3.46 -1.94 11.09
CA GLY A 227 -3.50 -0.49 10.88
C GLY A 227 -2.21 0.04 10.25
N LYS A 228 -1.05 -0.51 10.64
CA LYS A 228 0.23 -0.21 10.00
C LYS A 228 0.26 -0.67 8.54
N VAL A 229 -0.22 -1.88 8.25
CA VAL A 229 -0.36 -2.36 6.86
C VAL A 229 -1.20 -1.37 6.06
N ALA A 230 -2.40 -1.02 6.53
CA ALA A 230 -3.28 -0.07 5.85
C ALA A 230 -2.58 1.29 5.60
N GLU A 231 -1.86 1.83 6.59
CA GLU A 231 -1.11 3.09 6.46
C GLU A 231 0.03 2.99 5.44
N ASP A 232 0.74 1.86 5.38
CA ASP A 232 1.83 1.63 4.44
C ASP A 232 1.32 1.48 2.99
N GLU A 233 0.26 0.70 2.75
CA GLU A 233 -0.33 0.58 1.41
C GLU A 233 -0.99 1.89 0.97
N ALA A 234 -1.55 2.69 1.90
CA ALA A 234 -2.02 4.04 1.62
C ALA A 234 -0.89 4.98 1.18
N LYS A 235 0.34 4.83 1.68
CA LYS A 235 1.51 5.58 1.18
C LYS A 235 1.88 5.11 -0.24
N HIS A 236 1.94 3.80 -0.46
CA HIS A 236 2.27 3.25 -1.78
C HIS A 236 1.26 3.69 -2.85
N PHE A 237 -0.04 3.63 -2.54
CA PHE A 237 -1.10 4.09 -3.43
C PHE A 237 -0.91 5.56 -3.83
N THR A 238 -0.71 6.45 -2.85
CA THR A 238 -0.50 7.89 -3.12
C THR A 238 0.66 8.09 -4.09
N LEU A 239 1.78 7.41 -3.88
CA LEU A 239 2.97 7.55 -4.70
C LEU A 239 2.80 7.00 -6.12
N LEU A 240 2.14 5.86 -6.26
CA LEU A 240 1.83 5.28 -7.57
C LEU A 240 0.86 6.17 -8.35
N ARG A 241 -0.15 6.75 -7.67
CA ARG A 241 -1.10 7.67 -8.27
C ARG A 241 -0.45 8.96 -8.74
N GLU A 242 0.45 9.55 -7.95
CA GLU A 242 1.25 10.70 -8.37
C GLU A 242 2.13 10.39 -9.59
N ALA A 243 2.78 9.22 -9.60
CA ALA A 243 3.57 8.78 -10.73
C ALA A 243 2.71 8.61 -11.99
N LEU A 244 1.49 8.07 -11.84
CA LEU A 244 0.53 7.93 -12.92
C LEU A 244 0.10 9.31 -13.48
N ARG A 245 -0.21 10.26 -12.60
CA ARG A 245 -0.56 11.65 -12.96
C ARG A 245 0.55 12.35 -13.73
N ARG A 246 1.82 12.12 -13.36
CA ARG A 246 2.99 12.64 -14.11
C ARG A 246 3.12 12.05 -15.52
N LEU A 247 2.48 10.92 -15.81
CA LEU A 247 2.40 10.31 -17.14
C LEU A 247 1.13 10.71 -17.91
N GLY A 248 0.30 11.61 -17.37
CA GLY A 248 -0.92 12.10 -18.01
C GLY A 248 -2.13 11.18 -17.87
N SER A 249 -2.18 10.34 -16.84
CA SER A 249 -3.32 9.46 -16.53
C SER A 249 -3.61 9.46 -15.03
N ASP A 250 -4.78 9.01 -14.59
CA ASP A 250 -5.11 8.85 -13.16
C ASP A 250 -5.65 7.44 -12.85
N TRP A 251 -5.68 7.12 -11.56
CA TRP A 251 -6.31 5.89 -11.08
C TRP A 251 -7.82 5.95 -11.37
N GLY A 252 -8.36 4.87 -11.94
CA GLY A 252 -9.76 4.76 -12.37
C GLY A 252 -9.97 4.86 -13.89
N GLU A 253 -9.03 5.42 -14.65
CA GLU A 253 -9.15 5.59 -16.11
C GLU A 253 -9.02 4.29 -16.92
N LEU A 254 -8.38 3.27 -16.34
CA LEU A 254 -8.29 1.93 -16.92
C LEU A 254 -9.19 0.93 -16.15
N PRO A 255 -9.72 -0.10 -16.83
CA PRO A 255 -10.53 -1.13 -16.17
C PRO A 255 -9.76 -1.88 -15.08
N ILE A 256 -10.45 -2.24 -14.00
CA ILE A 256 -9.91 -3.05 -12.91
C ILE A 256 -10.65 -4.37 -12.78
N HIS A 257 -10.03 -5.34 -12.11
CA HIS A 257 -10.70 -6.55 -11.66
C HIS A 257 -10.71 -6.60 -10.13
N ASP A 258 -11.67 -7.33 -9.56
CA ASP A 258 -11.85 -7.53 -8.12
C ASP A 258 -11.41 -8.93 -7.64
N GLY A 259 -10.64 -9.67 -8.43
CA GLY A 259 -10.26 -11.06 -8.11
C GLY A 259 -9.65 -11.26 -6.71
N LEU A 260 -8.89 -10.28 -6.20
CA LEU A 260 -8.37 -10.33 -4.83
C LEU A 260 -9.50 -10.21 -3.78
N TRP A 261 -10.49 -9.35 -4.04
CA TRP A 261 -11.66 -9.18 -3.18
C TRP A 261 -12.61 -10.38 -3.25
N GLN A 262 -12.74 -11.03 -4.41
CA GLN A 262 -13.51 -12.27 -4.57
C GLN A 262 -13.02 -13.34 -3.59
N SER A 263 -11.72 -13.65 -3.60
CA SER A 263 -11.13 -14.61 -2.65
C SER A 263 -11.28 -14.17 -1.19
N ALA A 264 -11.29 -12.85 -0.96
CA ALA A 264 -11.61 -12.30 0.36
C ALA A 264 -13.05 -12.65 0.75
N ARG A 265 -14.06 -12.32 -0.07
CA ARG A 265 -15.47 -12.64 0.20
C ARG A 265 -15.67 -14.12 0.56
N ASP A 266 -15.04 -15.02 -0.19
CA ASP A 266 -15.12 -16.47 0.05
C ASP A 266 -14.59 -16.90 1.43
N THR A 267 -13.72 -16.10 2.05
CA THR A 267 -13.12 -16.36 3.38
C THR A 267 -13.58 -15.38 4.47
N SER A 268 -14.64 -14.62 4.22
CA SER A 268 -15.21 -13.68 5.21
C SER A 268 -15.63 -14.32 6.53
N HIS A 269 -15.93 -15.62 6.52
CA HIS A 269 -16.39 -16.38 7.67
C HIS A 269 -15.26 -16.90 8.58
N SER A 270 -13.98 -16.74 8.21
CA SER A 270 -12.86 -17.30 8.98
C SER A 270 -11.64 -16.40 8.93
N LEU A 271 -11.25 -15.88 10.09
CA LEU A 271 -10.05 -15.06 10.23
C LEU A 271 -8.79 -15.78 9.73
N ILE A 272 -8.64 -17.07 10.06
CA ILE A 272 -7.48 -17.86 9.66
C ILE A 272 -7.45 -18.02 8.14
N SER A 273 -8.58 -18.39 7.53
CA SER A 273 -8.70 -18.52 6.08
C SER A 273 -8.39 -17.18 5.39
N ARG A 274 -8.86 -16.07 5.96
CA ARG A 274 -8.62 -14.74 5.41
C ARG A 274 -7.13 -14.36 5.42
N ILE A 275 -6.44 -14.59 6.53
CA ILE A 275 -5.00 -14.33 6.64
C ILE A 275 -4.21 -15.21 5.66
N CYS A 276 -4.59 -16.48 5.52
CA CYS A 276 -3.95 -17.42 4.59
C CYS A 276 -4.11 -16.97 3.13
N ILE A 277 -5.32 -16.59 2.70
CA ILE A 277 -5.54 -16.13 1.32
C ILE A 277 -4.77 -14.85 1.03
N ILE A 278 -4.70 -13.90 1.95
CA ILE A 278 -3.93 -12.68 1.72
C ILE A 278 -2.44 -13.01 1.57
N HIS A 279 -1.93 -13.99 2.31
CA HIS A 279 -0.58 -14.51 2.12
C HIS A 279 -0.38 -15.27 0.79
N VAL A 280 -1.40 -16.00 0.32
CA VAL A 280 -1.30 -16.93 -0.83
C VAL A 280 -1.70 -16.29 -2.17
N SER A 281 -2.63 -15.35 -2.23
CA SER A 281 -3.08 -14.70 -3.47
C SER A 281 -2.00 -13.84 -4.14
N SER A 282 -0.91 -13.52 -3.42
CA SER A 282 0.34 -13.00 -4.00
C SER A 282 1.15 -14.03 -4.79
N SER A 283 0.76 -15.31 -4.74
CA SER A 283 1.51 -16.46 -5.26
C SER A 283 0.84 -17.15 -6.45
N PHE A 284 -0.44 -16.89 -6.73
CA PHE A 284 -1.25 -17.69 -7.68
C PHE A 284 -1.33 -17.17 -9.12
N HIS A 285 -0.67 -16.05 -9.46
CA HIS A 285 -0.75 -15.50 -10.82
C HIS A 285 0.17 -16.16 -11.87
N HIS A 286 0.69 -17.37 -11.63
CA HIS A 286 1.49 -18.11 -12.62
C HIS A 286 1.08 -19.58 -12.61
N GLY A 287 0.20 -19.97 -13.53
CA GLY A 287 -0.19 -21.36 -13.70
C GLY A 287 -1.36 -21.54 -14.66
N THR A 288 -1.19 -21.14 -15.92
CA THR A 288 -1.57 -21.88 -17.14
C THR A 288 -0.82 -21.30 -18.33
#